data_AF-C5T960-F1
#
_entry.id   AF-C5T960-F1
#
_cell.length_a   1.000
_cell.length_b   1.000
_cell.length_c   1.000
_cell.angle_alpha   90.00
_cell.angle_beta   90.00
_cell.angle_gamma   90.00
#
_symmetry.space_group_name_H-M   'P 1'
#
loop_
_entity.id
_entity.type
_entity.pdbx_description
1 polymer ?
#
loop_
_entity_poly.entity_id
_entity_poly.type
_entity_poly.pdbx_seq_one_letter_code
_entity_poly.pdbx_strand_id
1 'polypeptide(L)' 'MLHYAVVFLVIALIAAVFGFGGIAAGAVGIAKILFFVFVIMAVVTFVVGLLRKG' A
#
# COMPACT_ATOMS: atom_id res chain seq x y z
N MET A 1 14.67 -12.34 20.00
CA MET A 1 14.22 -11.48 18.88
C MET A 1 14.39 -12.18 17.52
N LEU A 2 15.60 -12.58 17.11
CA LEU A 2 15.84 -13.21 15.80
C LEU A 2 15.05 -14.52 15.58
N HIS A 3 14.93 -15.37 16.60
CA HIS A 3 14.12 -16.59 16.52
C HIS A 3 12.64 -16.30 16.20
N TYR A 4 12.04 -15.32 16.86
CA TYR A 4 10.65 -14.94 16.63
C TYR A 4 10.43 -14.33 15.23
N ALA A 5 11.39 -13.53 14.73
CA ALA A 5 11.35 -12.99 13.38
C ALA A 5 11.38 -14.09 12.31
N VAL A 6 12.21 -15.12 12.49
CA VAL A 6 12.27 -16.27 11.57
C VAL A 6 10.98 -17.09 11.62
N VAL A 7 10.39 -17.29 12.81
CA VAL A 7 9.10 -17.96 12.95
C VAL A 7 7.99 -17.19 12.22
N PHE A 8 7.93 -15.86 12.39
CA PHE A 8 6.96 -15.03 11.69
C PHE A 8 7.16 -15.00 10.18
N LEU A 9 8.41 -15.03 9.72
CA LEU A 9 8.74 -15.11 8.30
C LEU A 9 8.17 -16.39 7.67
N VAL A 10 8.36 -17.54 8.33
CA VAL A 10 7.84 -18.83 7.85
C VAL A 10 6.31 -18.82 7.81
N ILE A 11 5.66 -18.30 8.86
CA ILE A 11 4.20 -18.17 8.91
C ILE A 11 3.70 -17.27 7.76
N ALA A 12 4.37 -16.15 7.50
CA ALA A 12 4.01 -15.24 6.42
C ALA A 12 4.13 -15.88 5.03
N LEU A 13 5.18 -16.68 4.80
CA LEU A 13 5.36 -17.42 3.54
C LEU A 13 4.28 -18.49 3.34
N ILE A 14 3.96 -19.24 4.39
CA ILE A 14 2.86 -20.22 4.37
C ILE A 14 1.55 -19.49 4.07
N ALA A 15 1.23 -18.42 4.80
CA ALA A 15 0.03 -17.63 4.56
C ALA A 15 -0.04 -17.09 3.12
N ALA A 16 1.08 -16.63 2.57
CA ALA A 16 1.19 -16.15 1.18
C ALA A 16 0.87 -17.25 0.15
N VAL A 17 1.38 -18.46 0.33
CA VAL A 17 1.14 -19.60 -0.58
C VAL A 17 -0.27 -20.17 -0.45
N PHE A 18 -0.80 -20.27 0.78
CA PHE A 18 -2.05 -20.99 1.05
C PHE A 18 -3.34 -20.18 0.87
N GLY A 19 -3.30 -18.86 0.68
CA GLY A 19 -4.57 -18.14 0.47
C GLY A 19 -4.56 -16.62 0.51
N PHE A 20 -3.43 -15.97 0.84
CA PHE A 20 -3.40 -14.50 0.84
C PHE A 20 -3.59 -13.87 -0.55
N GLY A 21 -3.42 -14.63 -1.65
CA GLY A 21 -3.62 -14.15 -3.01
C GLY A 21 -5.02 -13.60 -3.29
N GLY A 22 -6.07 -14.22 -2.73
CA GLY A 22 -7.45 -13.77 -2.93
C GLY A 22 -7.77 -12.45 -2.21
N ILE A 23 -7.30 -12.32 -0.97
CA ILE A 23 -7.45 -11.09 -0.18
C ILE A 23 -6.57 -9.96 -0.76
N ALA A 24 -5.36 -10.30 -1.20
CA ALA A 24 -4.46 -9.37 -1.89
C ALA A 24 -5.11 -8.83 -3.18
N ALA A 25 -5.75 -9.69 -3.98
CA ALA A 25 -6.46 -9.26 -5.19
C ALA A 25 -7.61 -8.27 -4.89
N GLY A 26 -8.38 -8.50 -3.82
CA GLY A 26 -9.41 -7.56 -3.37
C GLY A 26 -8.82 -6.24 -2.87
N ALA A 27 -7.76 -6.31 -2.06
CA ALA A 27 -7.05 -5.14 -1.54
C ALA A 27 -6.42 -4.28 -2.65
N VAL A 28 -5.97 -4.89 -3.75
CA VAL A 28 -5.44 -4.17 -4.93
C VAL A 28 -6.49 -3.22 -5.53
N GLY A 29 -7.77 -3.60 -5.53
CA GLY A 29 -8.84 -2.72 -6.01
C GLY A 29 -8.97 -1.45 -5.18
N ILE A 30 -8.99 -1.60 -3.86
CA ILE A 30 -9.10 -0.47 -2.91
C ILE A 30 -7.84 0.40 -2.98
N ALA A 31 -6.65 -0.22 -3.05
CA ALA A 31 -5.38 0.49 -3.16
C ALA A 31 -5.31 1.37 -4.40
N LYS A 32 -5.83 0.90 -5.56
CA LYS A 32 -5.90 1.71 -6.79
C LYS A 32 -6.73 2.97 -6.59
N ILE A 33 -7.93 2.84 -5.99
CA ILE A 33 -8.82 3.99 -5.75
C ILE A 33 -8.13 5.03 -4.87
N LEU A 34 -7.55 4.60 -3.74
CA LEU A 34 -6.83 5.48 -2.82
C LEU A 34 -5.62 6.15 -3.48
N PHE A 35 -4.88 5.41 -4.32
CA PHE A 35 -3.75 5.95 -5.07
C PHE A 35 -4.18 7.09 -6.01
N PHE A 36 -5.25 6.91 -6.79
CA PHE A 36 -5.74 7.96 -7.67
C PHE A 36 -6.24 9.19 -6.90
N VAL A 37 -6.96 8.98 -5.80
CA VAL A 37 -7.41 10.08 -4.92
C VAL A 37 -6.21 10.85 -4.36
N PHE A 38 -5.19 10.14 -3.88
CA PHE A 38 -3.96 10.74 -3.39
C PHE A 38 -3.25 11.54 -4.48
N VAL A 39 -3.11 11.00 -5.70
CA VAL A 39 -2.47 11.68 -6.82
C VAL A 39 -3.21 12.97 -7.16
N ILE A 40 -4.54 12.96 -7.23
CA ILE A 40 -5.33 14.18 -7.50
C ILE A 40 -5.08 15.23 -6.42
N MET A 41 -5.16 14.86 -5.14
CA MET A 41 -4.89 15.79 -4.05
C MET A 41 -3.44 16.29 -4.05
N ALA A 42 -2.48 15.43 -4.35
CA ALA A 42 -1.07 15.79 -4.45
C ALA A 42 -0.84 16.79 -5.58
N VAL A 43 -1.43 16.57 -6.76
CA VAL A 43 -1.34 17.52 -7.88
C VAL A 43 -1.99 18.86 -7.52
N VAL A 44 -3.19 18.84 -6.93
CA VAL A 44 -3.89 20.09 -6.53
C VAL A 44 -3.06 20.87 -5.52
N THR A 45 -2.58 20.21 -4.45
CA THR A 45 -1.77 20.85 -3.42
C THR A 45 -0.42 21.34 -3.96
N PHE A 46 0.20 20.58 -4.87
CA PHE A 46 1.43 20.97 -5.53
C PHE A 46 1.25 22.21 -6.40
N VAL A 47 0.21 22.24 -7.24
CA VAL A 47 -0.08 23.39 -8.12
C VAL A 47 -0.45 24.63 -7.30
N VAL A 48 -1.31 24.49 -6.29
CA VAL A 48 -1.66 25.61 -5.39
C VAL A 48 -0.43 26.12 -4.63
N GLY A 49 0.44 25.21 -4.17
CA GLY A 49 1.68 25.56 -3.51
C GLY A 49 2.65 26.32 -4.42
N LEU A 50 2.74 25.90 -5.69
CA LEU A 50 3.56 26.57 -6.69
C LEU A 50 3.02 27.98 -7.02
N LEU A 51 1.70 28.11 -7.19
CA LEU A 51 1.04 29.39 -7.47
C LEU A 51 1.14 30.40 -6.31
N ARG A 52 1.19 29.93 -5.05
CA ARG A 52 1.35 30.82 -3.88
C ARG A 52 2.79 31.27 -3.62
N LYS A 53 3.78 30.60 -4.23
CA LYS A 53 5.21 30.90 -4.07
C LYS A 53 5.81 31.71 -5.22
N GLY A 54 5.08 31.82 -6.34
CA GLY A 54 5.44 32.66 -7.49
C GLY A 54 4.87 34.07 -7.37
#